data_AF-A0A9P6JFY3-F1
#
_entry.id   AF-A0A9P6JFY3-F1
#
_cell.length_a   1.000
_cell.length_b   1.000
_cell.length_c   1.000
_cell.angle_alpha   90.00
_cell.angle_beta   90.00
_cell.angle_gamma   90.00
#
_symmetry.space_group_name_H-M   'P 1'
#
loop_
_entity.id
_entity.type
_entity.pdbx_description
1 polymer ?
#
loop_
_entity_poly.entity_id
_entity_poly.type
_entity_poly.pdbx_seq_one_letter_code
_entity_poly.pdbx_strand_id
1 'polypeptide(L)'
;VVVRSFEDNETLTGIAFTDVQIYVPSVKVVKNTIMLADAFKSVWFVGLQDEPTKLVLLGKAYPPIEVMNVCYLIEGQTLQMLQIAVSDTEKIIRLL
;
A
#
# COMPACT_ATOMS: atom_id res chain seq x y z
N VAL A 1 3.39 0.29 9.57
CA VAL A 1 2.14 1.04 9.24
C VAL A 1 1.04 0.59 10.18
N VAL A 2 0.23 1.52 10.69
CA VAL A 2 -0.87 1.23 11.63
C VAL A 2 -2.16 1.76 11.02
N VAL A 3 -3.19 0.91 10.97
CA VAL A 3 -4.56 1.31 10.64
C VAL A 3 -5.27 1.65 11.94
N ARG A 4 -5.96 2.79 11.96
CA ARG A 4 -6.72 3.26 13.12
C ARG A 4 -8.19 3.42 12.76
N SER A 5 -9.04 3.03 13.69
CA SER A 5 -10.46 3.38 13.70
C SER A 5 -10.64 4.71 14.43
N PHE A 6 -11.54 5.55 13.93
CA PHE A 6 -11.94 6.79 14.59
C PHE A 6 -13.33 6.58 15.18
N GLU A 7 -13.40 6.60 16.50
CA GLU A 7 -14.60 6.26 17.27
C GLU A 7 -15.44 7.50 17.61
N ASP A 8 -16.72 7.31 17.94
CA ASP A 8 -17.67 8.39 18.25
C ASP A 8 -17.26 9.28 19.43
N ASN A 9 -16.42 8.76 20.31
CA ASN A 9 -15.85 9.51 21.45
C ASN A 9 -14.57 10.28 21.07
N GLU A 10 -14.33 10.52 19.79
CA GLU A 10 -13.15 11.20 19.23
C GLU A 10 -11.81 10.49 19.50
N THR A 11 -11.85 9.19 19.78
CA THR A 11 -10.62 8.41 20.01
C THR A 11 -10.13 7.70 18.74
N LEU A 12 -8.81 7.57 18.62
CA LEU A 12 -8.15 6.85 17.54
C LEU A 12 -7.60 5.51 18.07
N THR A 13 -8.31 4.43 17.80
CA THR A 13 -7.94 3.08 18.27
C THR A 13 -7.18 2.33 17.18
N GLY A 14 -6.01 1.78 17.49
CA GLY A 14 -5.25 0.96 16.55
C GLY A 14 -5.93 -0.39 16.36
N ILE A 15 -6.34 -0.72 15.12
CA ILE A 15 -7.10 -1.95 14.82
C ILE A 15 -6.26 -3.01 14.08
N ALA A 16 -5.23 -2.58 13.35
CA ALA A 16 -4.29 -3.48 12.68
C ALA A 16 -2.95 -2.78 12.47
N PHE A 17 -1.88 -3.57 12.38
CA PHE A 17 -0.56 -3.07 12.01
C PHE A 17 0.17 -4.06 11.12
N THR A 18 1.16 -3.55 10.39
CA THR A 18 2.11 -4.36 9.64
C THR A 18 3.48 -3.71 9.73
N ASP A 19 4.51 -4.54 9.86
CA ASP A 19 5.89 -4.09 9.86
C ASP A 19 6.32 -3.70 8.46
N VAL A 20 6.98 -2.56 8.37
CA VAL A 20 7.61 -2.09 7.13
C VAL A 20 9.12 -2.27 7.25
N GLN A 21 9.82 -2.42 6.13
CA GLN A 21 11.25 -2.76 6.19
C GLN A 21 12.13 -1.56 6.51
N ILE A 22 12.00 -0.46 5.77
CA ILE A 22 12.89 0.70 5.96
C ILE A 22 12.10 1.99 6.21
N TYR A 23 11.50 2.54 5.16
CA TYR A 23 10.78 3.80 5.24
C TYR A 23 9.71 3.84 4.16
N VAL A 24 8.53 4.38 4.47
CA VAL A 24 7.39 4.41 3.56
C VAL A 24 7.11 5.85 3.10
N PRO A 25 7.67 6.30 1.97
CA PRO A 25 7.45 7.66 1.47
C PRO A 25 6.05 7.89 0.89
N SER A 26 5.32 6.83 0.52
CA SER A 26 3.98 6.96 -0.06
C SER A 26 3.10 5.77 0.29
N VAL A 27 1.86 6.08 0.65
CA VAL A 27 0.76 5.13 0.86
C VAL A 27 -0.40 5.51 -0.05
N LYS A 28 -1.03 4.52 -0.69
CA LYS A 28 -2.27 4.69 -1.44
C LYS A 28 -3.27 3.63 -1.03
N VAL A 29 -4.54 4.00 -0.96
CA VAL A 29 -5.62 3.12 -0.51
C VAL A 29 -6.74 3.14 -1.55
N VAL A 30 -7.24 1.97 -1.91
CA VAL A 30 -8.46 1.78 -2.72
C VAL A 30 -9.28 0.71 -2.04
N LYS A 31 -10.48 1.06 -1.56
CA LYS A 31 -11.32 0.16 -0.75
C LYS A 31 -10.50 -0.42 0.42
N ASN A 32 -10.41 -1.75 0.53
CA ASN A 32 -9.65 -2.45 1.55
C ASN A 32 -8.21 -2.80 1.13
N THR A 33 -7.72 -2.32 -0.02
CA THR A 33 -6.35 -2.58 -0.47
C THR A 33 -5.46 -1.36 -0.27
N ILE A 34 -4.24 -1.60 0.20
CA ILE A 34 -3.25 -0.62 0.60
C ILE A 34 -1.96 -0.91 -0.16
N MET A 35 -1.46 0.09 -0.88
CA MET A 35 -0.13 0.08 -1.47
C MET A 35 0.83 0.87 -0.59
N LEU A 36 1.97 0.24 -0.28
CA LEU A 36 3.07 0.87 0.43
C LEU A 36 4.27 0.94 -0.52
N ALA A 37 4.76 2.15 -0.78
CA ALA A 37 6.09 2.34 -1.32
C ALA A 37 7.09 2.12 -0.19
N ASP A 38 8.01 1.17 -0.28
CA ASP A 38 9.19 1.14 0.58
C ASP A 38 10.37 1.78 -0.18
N ALA A 39 11.02 2.76 0.45
CA ALA A 39 12.07 3.58 -0.16
C ALA A 39 13.25 2.77 -0.73
N PHE A 40 13.46 1.52 -0.29
CA PHE A 40 14.53 0.65 -0.81
C PHE A 40 14.08 -0.78 -1.11
N LYS A 41 12.88 -1.16 -0.67
CA LYS A 41 12.36 -2.53 -0.77
C LYS A 41 11.13 -2.62 -1.66
N SER A 42 11.04 -1.72 -2.65
CA SER A 42 10.02 -1.74 -3.70
C SER A 42 8.59 -1.57 -3.16
N VAL A 43 7.59 -1.96 -3.94
CA VAL A 43 6.17 -1.79 -3.60
C VAL A 43 5.59 -3.02 -2.93
N TRP A 44 4.77 -2.79 -1.91
CA TRP A 44 4.04 -3.82 -1.17
C TRP A 44 2.55 -3.61 -1.37
N PHE A 45 1.84 -4.68 -1.66
CA PHE A 45 0.40 -4.70 -1.79
C PHE A 45 -0.20 -5.47 -0.61
N VAL A 46 -1.00 -4.77 0.18
CA VAL A 46 -1.52 -5.23 1.48
C VAL A 46 -3.05 -5.12 1.47
N GLY A 47 -3.75 -6.12 1.96
CA GLY A 47 -5.20 -6.09 2.16
C GLY A 47 -5.55 -5.90 3.64
N LEU A 48 -6.56 -5.09 3.92
CA LEU A 48 -7.25 -5.04 5.20
C LEU A 48 -8.39 -6.07 5.17
N GLN A 49 -8.29 -7.07 6.03
CA GLN A 49 -9.34 -8.05 6.29
C GLN A 49 -10.11 -7.62 7.55
N ASP A 50 -11.43 -7.75 7.54
CA ASP A 50 -12.29 -7.27 8.64
C ASP A 50 -12.42 -8.29 9.79
N GLU A 51 -12.60 -9.58 9.49
CA GLU A 51 -12.81 -10.62 10.51
C GLU A 51 -11.81 -11.79 10.38
N PRO A 52 -10.83 -11.93 11.30
CA PRO A 52 -10.41 -10.93 12.28
C PRO A 52 -9.71 -9.73 11.62
N THR A 53 -9.75 -8.57 12.27
CA THR A 53 -9.16 -7.35 11.71
C THR A 53 -7.65 -7.46 11.63
N LYS A 54 -7.11 -7.52 10.41
CA LYS A 54 -5.66 -7.65 10.18
C LYS A 54 -5.24 -7.13 8.82
N LEU A 55 -3.97 -6.75 8.73
CA LEU A 55 -3.30 -6.49 7.46
C LEU A 55 -2.67 -7.79 6.93
N VAL A 56 -2.94 -8.10 5.67
CA VAL A 56 -2.46 -9.31 4.97
C VAL A 56 -1.60 -8.88 3.79
N LEU A 57 -0.37 -9.39 3.70
CA LEU A 57 0.48 -9.19 2.51
C LEU A 57 -0.12 -9.97 1.34
N LEU A 58 -0.59 -9.26 0.32
CA LEU A 58 -1.16 -9.85 -0.89
C LEU A 58 -0.09 -10.05 -1.98
N GLY A 59 0.91 -9.19 -2.02
CA GLY A 59 2.00 -9.29 -2.98
C GLY A 59 3.09 -8.24 -2.76
N LYS A 60 4.25 -8.47 -3.38
CA LYS A 60 5.39 -7.56 -3.33
C LYS A 60 6.12 -7.58 -4.67
N ALA A 61 6.57 -6.42 -5.12
CA ALA A 61 7.46 -6.34 -6.27
C ALA A 61 8.85 -6.90 -5.92
N TYR A 62 9.31 -7.89 -6.68
CA TYR A 62 10.57 -8.60 -6.44
C TYR A 62 11.83 -7.76 -6.64
N PRO A 63 11.98 -6.94 -7.71
CA PRO A 63 13.19 -6.13 -7.84
C PRO A 63 13.20 -5.04 -6.77
N PRO A 64 14.35 -4.84 -6.07
CA PRO A 64 14.52 -3.70 -5.19
C PRO A 64 14.56 -2.43 -6.06
N ILE A 65 13.50 -1.64 -5.97
CA ILE A 65 13.37 -0.34 -6.63
C ILE A 65 13.32 0.70 -5.52
N GLU A 66 14.05 1.79 -5.70
CA GLU A 66 13.97 2.94 -4.79
C GLU A 66 12.70 3.75 -5.11
N VAL A 67 11.62 3.43 -4.42
CA VAL A 67 10.30 3.98 -4.76
C VAL A 67 10.03 5.26 -3.99
N MET A 68 9.73 6.33 -4.71
CA MET A 68 9.33 7.62 -4.12
C MET A 68 7.81 7.77 -4.04
N ASN A 69 7.10 7.26 -5.04
CA ASN A 69 5.65 7.36 -5.11
C ASN A 69 5.03 6.11 -5.76
N VAL A 70 3.80 5.82 -5.36
CA VAL A 70 2.98 4.75 -5.92
C VAL A 70 1.62 5.32 -6.28
N CYS A 71 1.04 4.80 -7.37
CA CYS A 71 -0.30 5.14 -7.81
C CYS A 71 -1.03 3.89 -8.32
N TYR A 72 -2.32 3.83 -8.04
CA TYR A 72 -3.21 2.87 -8.67
C TYR A 72 -3.62 3.38 -10.05
N LEU A 73 -3.42 2.55 -11.07
CA LEU A 73 -4.05 2.74 -12.37
C LEU A 73 -5.15 1.70 -12.50
N ILE A 74 -6.39 2.18 -12.57
CA ILE A 74 -7.58 1.33 -12.66
C ILE A 74 -8.21 1.63 -14.01
N GLU A 75 -8.17 0.65 -14.90
CA GLU A 75 -8.88 0.72 -16.18
C GLU A 75 -10.18 -0.08 -16.09
N GLY A 76 -11.29 0.51 -16.57
CA GLY A 76 -12.61 -0.11 -16.55
C GLY A 76 -13.29 -0.14 -15.18
N GLN A 77 -14.34 -0.97 -15.06
CA GLN A 77 -15.17 -1.09 -13.85
C GLN A 77 -14.72 -2.21 -12.90
N THR A 78 -13.74 -3.01 -13.30
CA THR A 78 -13.34 -4.22 -12.57
C THR A 78 -11.91 -4.07 -12.04
N LEU A 79 -11.69 -4.42 -10.77
CA LEU A 79 -10.37 -4.46 -10.14
C LEU A 79 -9.38 -5.47 -10.79
N GLN A 80 -9.83 -6.21 -11.82
CA GLN A 80 -9.02 -7.17 -12.58
C GLN A 80 -7.94 -6.48 -13.45
N MET A 81 -8.03 -5.17 -13.68
CA MET A 81 -7.03 -4.38 -14.42
C MET A 81 -6.38 -3.33 -13.52
N LEU A 82 -5.96 -3.75 -12.33
CA LEU A 82 -5.21 -2.91 -11.40
C LEU A 82 -3.73 -2.96 -11.78
N GLN A 83 -3.24 -1.92 -12.42
CA GLN A 83 -1.80 -1.73 -12.65
C GLN A 83 -1.24 -0.81 -11.57
N ILE A 84 0.02 -1.05 -11.23
CA ILE A 84 0.74 -0.28 -10.22
C ILE A 84 1.74 0.62 -10.94
N ALA A 85 1.53 1.93 -10.88
CA ALA A 85 2.52 2.88 -11.36
C ALA A 85 3.45 3.30 -10.22
N VAL A 86 4.75 3.29 -10.51
CA VAL A 86 5.81 3.55 -9.54
C VAL A 86 6.75 4.60 -10.10
N SER A 87 7.00 5.69 -9.36
CA SER A 87 8.07 6.62 -9.69
C SER A 87 9.29 6.29 -8.85
N ASP A 88 10.41 5.98 -9.50
CA ASP A 88 11.68 5.73 -8.81
C ASP A 88 12.54 7.00 -8.67
N THR A 89 13.65 6.89 -7.95
CA THR A 89 14.64 7.96 -7.74
C THR A 89 15.34 8.38 -9.04
N GLU A 90 15.34 7.53 -10.07
CA GLU A 90 15.86 7.82 -11.41
C GLU A 90 14.89 8.63 -12.28
N LYS A 91 13.74 9.04 -11.73
CA LYS A 91 12.65 9.76 -12.43
C LYS A 91 11.99 8.92 -13.52
N ILE A 92 12.05 7.60 -13.41
CA ILE A 92 11.38 6.66 -14.31
C ILE A 92 10.05 6.27 -13.69
N ILE A 93 8.99 6.29 -14.52
CA ILE A 93 7.69 5.72 -14.15
C ILE A 93 7.63 4.29 -14.68
N ARG A 94 7.44 3.32 -13.78
CA ARG A 94 7.33 1.89 -14.09
C ARG A 94 5.90 1.43 -13.84
N LEU A 95 5.39 0.59 -14.73
CA LEU A 95 4.13 -0.13 -14.53
C LEU A 95 4.47 -1.55 -14.06
N LEU A 96 3.92 -1.93 -12.90
CA LEU A 96 4.03 -3.24 -12.28
C LEU A 96 2.69 -3.99 -12.36
#